data_AF-A0A840IIZ7-F1
#
_entry.id   AF-A0A840IIZ7-F1
#
_cell.length_a   1.000
_cell.length_b   1.000
_cell.length_c   1.000
_cell.angle_alpha   90.00
_cell.angle_beta   90.00
_cell.angle_gamma   90.00
#
_symmetry.space_group_name_H-M   'P 1'
#
loop_
_entity.id
_entity.type
_entity.pdbx_description
1 polymer ?
#
loop_
_entity_poly.entity_id
_entity_poly.type
_entity_poly.pdbx_seq_one_letter_code
_entity_poly.pdbx_strand_id
1 'polypeptide(L)' 'MGVGEVVSEFAAVAVSIDHEGNGPRLRIEDLKTGHVGYLDALELETLAWLPEGALHPLLDPSLHRWRKPAPNGGHH' A
#
# COMPACT_ATOMS: atom_id res chain seq x y z
N MET A 1 6.46 3.88 19.33
CA MET A 1 5.23 4.17 18.56
C MET A 1 4.55 2.85 18.27
N GLY A 2 3.23 2.77 18.46
CA GLY A 2 2.49 1.53 18.31
C GLY A 2 2.32 1.14 16.84
N VAL A 3 2.51 -0.14 16.54
CA VAL A 3 2.09 -0.73 15.27
C VAL A 3 0.61 -1.10 15.41
N GLY A 4 -0.21 -0.72 14.43
CA GLY A 4 -1.60 -1.17 14.33
C GLY A 4 -1.72 -2.27 13.28
N GLU A 5 -2.49 -3.32 13.56
CA GLU A 5 -2.83 -4.34 12.56
C GLU A 5 -4.27 -4.13 12.08
N VAL A 6 -4.47 -4.17 10.77
CA VAL A 6 -5.79 -4.09 10.13
C VAL A 6 -5.98 -5.34 9.30
N VAL A 7 -6.95 -6.18 9.68
CA VAL A 7 -7.12 -7.52 9.13
C VAL A 7 -8.58 -7.77 8.75
N SER A 8 -8.77 -8.44 7.62
CA SER A 8 -10.02 -9.03 7.17
C SER A 8 -9.75 -10.40 6.54
N GLU A 9 -10.80 -11.08 6.08
CA GLU A 9 -10.66 -12.33 5.32
C GLU A 9 -9.89 -12.15 4.00
N PHE A 10 -9.83 -10.91 3.47
CA PHE A 10 -9.20 -10.60 2.17
C PHE A 10 -7.79 -10.02 2.32
N ALA A 11 -7.50 -9.28 3.39
CA ALA A 11 -6.24 -8.54 3.54
C ALA A 11 -5.74 -8.52 4.99
N ALA A 12 -4.42 -8.39 5.17
CA ALA A 12 -3.79 -8.23 6.48
C ALA A 12 -2.61 -7.26 6.33
N VAL A 13 -2.66 -6.12 7.01
CA VAL A 13 -1.61 -5.11 6.95
C VAL A 13 -1.19 -4.64 8.34
N ALA A 14 0.10 -4.34 8.50
CA ALA A 14 0.61 -3.59 9.65
C ALA A 14 0.84 -2.13 9.26
N VAL A 15 0.41 -1.20 10.12
CA VAL A 15 0.56 0.23 9.93
C VAL A 15 1.39 0.85 11.05
N SER A 16 2.26 1.78 10.69
CA SER A 16 3.11 2.51 11.63
C SER A 16 3.47 3.88 11.07
N ILE A 17 3.90 4.82 11.93
CA ILE A 17 4.47 6.08 11.47
C ILE A 17 5.98 5.90 11.32
N ASP A 18 6.47 6.13 10.10
CA ASP A 18 7.89 6.19 9.82
C ASP A 18 8.39 7.65 9.87
N HIS A 19 9.53 7.85 10.52
CA HIS A 19 10.15 9.16 10.73
C HIS A 19 11.52 9.29 10.06
N GLU A 20 11.98 8.27 9.34
CA GLU A 20 13.32 8.26 8.73
C GLU A 20 13.40 9.02 7.39
N GLY A 21 12.26 9.52 6.86
CA GLY A 21 12.18 10.29 5.61
C GLY A 21 12.23 11.82 5.76
N ASN A 22 11.90 12.54 4.68
CA ASN A 22 11.80 14.02 4.65
C ASN A 22 10.60 14.59 5.46
N GLY A 23 10.04 13.81 6.38
CA GLY A 23 8.85 14.08 7.16
C GLY A 23 8.19 12.78 7.63
N PRO A 24 7.27 12.84 8.62
CA PRO A 24 6.50 11.67 9.04
C PRO A 24 5.62 11.15 7.90
N ARG A 25 5.61 9.83 7.71
CA ARG A 25 4.80 9.15 6.70
C ARG A 25 4.16 7.88 7.27
N LEU A 26 3.01 7.49 6.74
CA LEU A 26 2.40 6.21 7.10
C LEU A 26 3.14 5.10 6.35
N ARG A 27 3.74 4.17 7.08
CA ARG A 27 4.27 2.92 6.57
C ARG A 27 3.18 1.87 6.62
N ILE A 28 2.92 1.21 5.49
CA ILE A 28 1.95 0.12 5.35
C ILE A 28 2.70 -1.12 4.88
N GLU A 29 2.63 -2.20 5.64
CA GLU A 29 3.22 -3.49 5.29
C GLU A 29 2.13 -4.52 5.05
N ASP A 30 2.13 -5.13 3.86
CA ASP A 30 1.33 -6.32 3.57
C ASP A 30 1.93 -7.52 4.29
N LEU A 31 1.23 -8.04 5.29
CA LEU A 31 1.71 -9.16 6.11
C LEU A 31 1.76 -10.49 5.35
N LYS A 32 1.12 -10.59 4.18
CA LYS A 32 1.15 -11.80 3.34
C LYS A 32 2.42 -11.88 2.49
N THR A 33 2.91 -10.73 2.00
CA THR A 33 4.01 -10.67 1.03
C THR A 33 5.26 -9.96 1.56
N GLY A 34 5.14 -9.23 2.68
CA GLY A 34 6.17 -8.35 3.20
C GLY A 34 6.37 -7.07 2.37
N HIS A 35 5.51 -6.81 1.38
CA HIS A 35 5.60 -5.61 0.56
C HIS A 35 5.27 -4.36 1.40
N VAL A 36 6.10 -3.32 1.30
CA VAL A 36 5.97 -2.08 2.07
C VAL A 36 5.66 -0.91 1.16
N GLY A 37 4.54 -0.24 1.42
CA GLY A 37 4.18 1.04 0.83
C GLY A 37 4.31 2.18 1.85
N TYR A 38 4.42 3.40 1.35
CA TYR A 38 4.43 4.61 2.17
C TYR A 38 3.42 5.60 1.61
N LEU A 39 2.76 6.33 2.52
CA LEU A 39 1.91 7.46 2.18
C LEU A 39 2.34 8.69 2.99
N ASP A 40 2.62 9.79 2.31
CA ASP A 40 2.92 11.06 2.97
C ASP A 40 1.64 11.76 3.48
N ALA A 41 1.82 12.89 4.17
CA ALA A 41 0.70 13.63 4.75
C ALA A 41 -0.31 14.13 3.70
N LEU A 42 0.14 14.52 2.50
CA LEU A 42 -0.72 15.02 1.43
C LEU A 42 -1.52 13.88 0.78
N GLU A 43 -0.88 12.74 0.55
CA GLU A 43 -1.53 11.53 0.07
C GLU A 43 -2.60 11.05 1.07
N LEU A 44 -2.29 11.08 2.37
CA LEU A 44 -3.25 10.72 3.42
C LEU A 44 -4.42 11.71 3.51
N GLU A 45 -4.15 13.02 3.43
CA GLU A 45 -5.22 14.02 3.39
C GLU A 45 -6.13 13.80 2.17
N THR A 46 -5.54 13.52 1.01
CA THR A 46 -6.29 13.20 -0.21
C THR A 46 -7.20 11.99 0.01
N LEU A 47 -6.69 10.91 0.60
CA LEU A 47 -7.48 9.72 0.92
C LEU A 47 -8.62 10.01 1.91
N ALA A 48 -8.38 10.85 2.92
CA ALA A 48 -9.38 11.20 3.93
C ALA A 48 -10.58 11.98 3.36
N TRP A 49 -10.38 12.70 2.25
CA TRP A 49 -11.40 13.48 1.56
C TRP A 49 -12.03 12.78 0.36
N LEU A 50 -11.63 11.53 0.05
CA LEU A 50 -12.21 10.79 -1.06
C LEU A 50 -13.71 10.50 -0.84
N PRO A 51 -14.54 10.58 -1.89
CA PRO A 51 -15.92 10.12 -1.80
C PRO A 51 -15.96 8.60 -1.63
N GLU A 52 -17.08 8.11 -1.09
CA GLU A 52 -17.30 6.67 -0.91
C GLU A 52 -17.11 5.92 -2.23
N GLY A 53 -16.38 4.80 -2.17
CA GLY A 53 -16.12 3.94 -3.32
C GLY A 53 -15.06 4.43 -4.30
N ALA A 54 -14.42 5.59 -4.07
CA ALA A 54 -13.34 6.09 -4.93
C ALA A 54 -12.16 5.12 -5.07
N LEU A 55 -11.94 4.24 -4.07
CA LEU A 55 -10.88 3.22 -4.10
C LEU A 55 -11.31 1.92 -4.80
N HIS A 56 -12.61 1.69 -5.05
CA HIS A 56 -13.09 0.43 -5.64
C HIS A 56 -12.43 0.08 -6.99
N PRO A 57 -12.17 1.02 -7.92
CA PRO A 57 -11.48 0.70 -9.16
C PRO A 57 -10.05 0.18 -8.97
N LEU A 58 -9.39 0.54 -7.86
CA LEU A 58 -8.04 0.05 -7.53
C LEU A 58 -8.08 -1.37 -6.96
N LEU A 59 -9.20 -1.75 -6.34
CA LEU A 59 -9.43 -3.09 -5.82
C LEU A 59 -9.82 -4.08 -6.91
N ASP A 60 -10.31 -3.60 -8.05
CA ASP A 60 -10.68 -4.45 -9.18
C ASP A 60 -9.42 -5.14 -9.75
N PRO A 61 -9.31 -6.48 -9.59
CA PRO A 61 -8.18 -7.20 -10.12
C PRO A 61 -8.10 -7.09 -11.66
N SER A 62 -9.22 -6.93 -12.36
CA SER A 62 -9.18 -6.77 -13.81
C SER A 62 -8.50 -5.47 -14.26
N LEU A 63 -8.44 -4.46 -13.38
CA LEU A 63 -7.83 -3.17 -13.67
C LEU A 63 -6.36 -3.08 -13.23
N HIS A 64 -5.96 -3.82 -12.19
CA HIS A 64 -4.63 -3.66 -11.57
C HIS A 64 -3.88 -4.96 -11.21
N ARG A 65 -4.42 -6.17 -11.46
CA ARG A 65 -3.90 -7.46 -10.94
C ARG A 65 -2.59 -7.96 -11.55
N TRP A 66 -1.48 -7.36 -11.15
CA TRP A 66 -0.18 -8.04 -11.06
C TRP A 66 0.56 -8.15 -12.41
N ARG A 67 1.20 -7.05 -12.82
CA ARG A 67 2.33 -7.17 -13.75
C ARG A 67 3.42 -7.97 -13.06
N LYS A 68 3.55 -9.27 -13.36
CA LYS A 68 4.76 -10.03 -13.04
C LYS A 68 5.95 -9.18 -13.52
N PRO A 69 7.03 -9.01 -12.73
CA PRO A 69 8.26 -8.47 -13.31
C PRO A 69 8.59 -9.35 -14.53
N ALA A 70 8.80 -8.70 -15.68
CA ALA A 70 9.18 -9.42 -16.89
C ALA A 70 10.39 -10.31 -16.56
N PRO A 71 10.43 -11.58 -16.98
CA PRO A 71 11.64 -12.37 -16.83
C PRO A 71 12.77 -11.60 -17.55
N ASN A 72 13.85 -11.32 -16.83
CA ASN A 72 15.04 -10.67 -17.39
C ASN A 72 15.39 -11.39 -18.70
N GLY A 73 15.27 -10.67 -19.82
CA GLY A 73 15.73 -11.15 -21.11
C GLY A 73 17.21 -11.45 -21.01
N GLY A 74 17.53 -12.73 -20.91
CA GLY A 74 18.91 -13.21 -20.90
C GLY A 74 19.62 -12.76 -22.15
N HIS A 75 20.81 -12.18 -21.94
CA HIS A 75 21.85 -12.03 -22.95
C HIS A 75 22.05 -13.36 -23.67
N HIS A 76 22.07 -13.30 -25.00
CA HIS A 76 22.86 -14.19 -25.86
C HIS A 76 23.34 -13.40 -27.06
#